data_AF-A0A2S3YKF4-F1
#
_entry.id   AF-A0A2S3YKF4-F1
#
_cell.length_a   1.000
_cell.length_b   1.000
_cell.length_c   1.000
_cell.angle_alpha   90.00
_cell.angle_beta   90.00
_cell.angle_gamma   90.00
#
_symmetry.space_group_name_H-M   'P 1'
#
loop_
_entity.id
_entity.type
_entity.pdbx_description
1 polymer ?
#
loop_
_entity_poly.entity_id
_entity_poly.type
_entity_poly.pdbx_seq_one_letter_code
_entity_poly.pdbx_strand_id
1 'polypeptide(L)'
;MLGRYSDCKIYVSDYRRMRSRTLELLNQVAMKADVEVISYHDFLCDHTTCKTEIDGKYLYRDSGHLSYEGSELIARKTRLAERLIRAAR
;
A
#
# COMPACT_ATOMS: atom_id res chain seq x y z
N MET A 1 -7.31 -22.74 10.06
CA MET A 1 -7.63 -21.57 9.21
C MET A 1 -6.36 -20.74 9.10
N LEU A 2 -5.82 -20.52 7.90
CA LEU A 2 -4.54 -19.81 7.70
C LEU A 2 -4.81 -18.32 7.41
N GLY A 3 -5.15 -17.55 8.44
CA GLY A 3 -5.42 -16.11 8.32
C GLY A 3 -6.64 -15.64 9.11
N ARG A 4 -6.72 -14.33 9.40
CA ARG A 4 -7.81 -13.70 10.16
C ARG A 4 -9.16 -13.74 9.44
N TYR A 5 -9.15 -13.72 8.11
CA TYR A 5 -10.33 -13.73 7.25
C TYR A 5 -10.27 -14.90 6.26
N SER A 6 -11.42 -15.53 6.01
CA SER A 6 -11.55 -16.66 5.09
C SER A 6 -11.58 -16.24 3.61
N ASP A 7 -11.79 -14.96 3.33
CA ASP A 7 -11.93 -14.39 1.98
C ASP A 7 -10.63 -13.80 1.43
N CYS A 8 -9.52 -13.91 2.17
CA CYS A 8 -8.21 -13.35 1.82
C CYS A 8 -8.28 -11.84 1.48
N LYS A 9 -9.14 -11.08 2.18
CA LYS A 9 -9.26 -9.62 1.98
C LYS A 9 -8.60 -8.85 3.12
N ILE A 10 -8.04 -7.70 2.76
CA ILE A 10 -7.62 -6.67 3.71
C ILE A 10 -8.70 -5.60 3.71
N TYR A 11 -9.46 -5.49 4.80
CA TYR A 11 -10.46 -4.44 4.93
C TYR A 11 -9.80 -3.09 5.24
N VAL A 12 -10.23 -2.05 4.52
CA VAL A 12 -9.68 -0.69 4.71
C VAL A 12 -9.90 -0.18 6.13
N SER A 13 -11.03 -0.54 6.75
CA SER A 13 -11.34 -0.22 8.14
C SER A 13 -10.32 -0.80 9.12
N ASP A 14 -9.90 -2.05 8.92
CA ASP A 14 -8.88 -2.69 9.76
C ASP A 14 -7.50 -2.09 9.54
N TYR A 15 -7.11 -1.90 8.28
CA TYR A 15 -5.86 -1.26 7.92
C TYR A 15 -5.74 0.14 8.54
N ARG A 16 -6.76 0.98 8.37
CA ARG A 16 -6.79 2.34 8.93
C ARG A 16 -6.78 2.33 10.45
N ARG A 17 -7.49 1.39 11.09
CA ARG A 17 -7.45 1.25 12.55
C ARG A 17 -6.06 0.83 13.05
N MET A 18 -5.45 -0.18 12.43
CA MET A 18 -4.12 -0.67 12.84
C MET A 18 -2.99 0.32 12.57
N ARG A 19 -3.09 1.12 11.50
CA ARG A 19 -2.03 2.03 11.06
C ARG A 19 -2.35 3.51 11.30
N SER A 20 -3.40 3.83 12.05
CA SER A 20 -3.91 5.19 12.25
C SER A 20 -2.82 6.20 12.59
N ARG A 21 -1.98 5.90 13.60
CA ARG A 21 -0.89 6.79 14.04
C ARG A 21 0.17 7.03 12.96
N THR A 22 0.51 6.01 12.19
CA THR A 22 1.47 6.14 11.07
C THR A 22 0.87 6.98 9.96
N LEU A 23 -0.39 6.75 9.61
CA LEU A 23 -1.08 7.52 8.57
C LEU A 23 -1.25 8.99 8.97
N GLU A 24 -1.59 9.24 10.23
CA GLU A 24 -1.65 10.60 10.79
C GLU A 24 -0.29 11.28 10.70
N LEU A 25 0.79 10.62 11.15
CA LEU A 25 2.14 11.16 11.06
C LEU A 25 2.54 11.49 9.62
N LEU A 26 2.33 10.57 8.68
CA LEU A 26 2.66 10.78 7.26
C LEU A 26 1.87 11.95 6.67
N ASN A 27 0.59 12.08 7.03
CA ASN A 27 -0.22 13.22 6.61
C ASN A 27 0.30 14.54 7.20
N GLN A 28 0.69 14.55 8.48
CA GLN A 28 1.31 15.72 9.11
C GLN A 28 2.64 16.09 8.44
N VAL A 29 3.47 15.11 8.09
CA VAL A 29 4.73 15.33 7.36
C VAL A 29 4.45 15.96 6.00
N ALA A 30 3.53 15.40 5.21
CA ALA A 30 3.18 15.95 3.90
C ALA A 30 2.63 17.40 3.96
N MET A 31 1.94 17.76 5.06
CA MET A 31 1.38 19.10 5.24
C MET A 31 2.36 20.13 5.79
N LYS A 32 3.37 19.69 6.58
CA LYS A 32 4.22 20.58 7.38
C LYS A 32 5.67 20.62 6.92
N ALA A 33 6.14 19.55 6.30
CA ALA A 33 7.42 19.50 5.62
C ALA A 33 7.14 19.64 4.12
N ASP A 34 7.95 20.44 3.43
CA ASP A 34 7.87 20.63 1.97
C ASP A 34 8.38 19.36 1.25
N VAL A 35 7.65 18.25 1.43
CA VAL A 35 8.00 16.92 0.92
C VAL A 35 6.75 16.19 0.42
N GLU A 36 6.88 15.50 -0.71
CA GLU A 36 5.84 14.59 -1.20
C GLU A 36 5.88 13.25 -0.44
N VAL A 37 4.73 12.80 0.07
CA VAL A 37 4.57 11.43 0.60
C VAL A 37 3.98 10.53 -0.49
N ILE A 38 4.79 9.60 -0.99
CA ILE A 38 4.34 8.58 -1.95
C ILE A 38 3.63 7.45 -1.18
N SER A 39 2.31 7.38 -1.35
CA SER A 39 1.47 6.33 -0.80
C SER A 39 0.98 5.37 -1.89
N TYR A 40 0.84 4.09 -1.54
CA TYR A 40 0.17 3.10 -2.37
C TYR A 40 -1.32 2.92 -2.04
N HIS A 41 -1.87 3.70 -1.10
CA HIS A 41 -3.25 3.52 -0.64
C HIS A 41 -4.25 3.48 -1.79
N ASP A 42 -4.23 4.49 -2.65
CA ASP A 42 -5.23 4.61 -3.74
C ASP A 42 -4.99 3.60 -4.86
N PHE A 43 -3.77 3.06 -4.97
CA PHE A 43 -3.47 1.98 -5.92
C PHE A 43 -3.95 0.62 -5.40
N LEU A 44 -3.67 0.34 -4.11
CA LEU A 44 -3.95 -0.94 -3.50
C LEU A 44 -5.39 -1.05 -3.01
N CYS A 45 -6.03 0.04 -2.59
CA CYS A 45 -7.31 0.01 -1.90
C CYS A 45 -8.39 0.77 -2.66
N ASP A 46 -9.60 0.21 -2.63
CA ASP A 46 -10.82 0.95 -2.89
C ASP A 46 -11.40 1.48 -1.56
N HIS A 47 -12.70 1.82 -1.52
CA HIS A 47 -13.35 2.31 -0.31
C HIS A 47 -13.55 1.26 0.79
N THR A 48 -13.49 -0.02 0.44
CA THR A 48 -13.87 -1.16 1.29
C THR A 48 -12.70 -2.09 1.57
N THR A 49 -11.92 -2.43 0.55
CA THR A 49 -10.89 -3.47 0.61
C THR A 49 -9.63 -3.08 -0.14
N CYS A 50 -8.52 -3.71 0.22
CA CYS A 50 -7.27 -3.63 -0.51
C CYS A 50 -7.01 -4.93 -1.28
N LYS A 51 -6.50 -4.77 -2.50
CA LYS A 51 -6.10 -5.85 -3.41
C LYS A 51 -5.08 -6.73 -2.71
N THR A 52 -5.34 -8.02 -2.64
CA THR A 52 -4.39 -9.04 -2.20
C THR A 52 -3.82 -9.82 -3.38
N GLU A 53 -4.39 -9.64 -4.57
CA GLU A 53 -3.99 -10.26 -5.82
C GLU A 53 -4.21 -9.28 -6.98
N ILE A 54 -3.32 -9.31 -7.98
CA ILE A 54 -3.48 -8.63 -9.27
C ILE A 54 -2.99 -9.57 -10.36
N ASP A 55 -3.80 -9.75 -11.42
CA ASP A 55 -3.44 -10.57 -12.59
C ASP A 55 -2.96 -11.99 -12.23
N GLY A 56 -3.60 -12.67 -11.26
CA GLY A 56 -3.21 -14.01 -10.82
C GLY A 56 -2.07 -14.05 -9.80
N LYS A 57 -1.47 -12.90 -9.44
CA LYS A 57 -0.30 -12.81 -8.56
C LYS A 57 -0.65 -12.28 -7.18
N TYR A 58 -0.37 -13.06 -6.14
CA TYR A 58 -0.55 -12.62 -4.76
C TYR A 58 0.46 -11.53 -4.39
N LEU A 59 -0.06 -10.40 -3.91
CA LEU A 59 0.74 -9.21 -3.61
C LEU A 59 1.53 -9.35 -2.31
N TYR A 60 1.01 -10.14 -1.35
CA TYR A 60 1.56 -10.28 -0.02
C TYR A 60 2.06 -11.69 0.23
N ARG A 61 3.20 -11.81 0.92
CA ARG A 61 3.72 -13.09 1.42
C ARG A 61 3.08 -13.47 2.76
N ASP A 62 2.77 -12.46 3.56
CA ASP A 62 2.20 -12.59 4.90
C ASP A 62 1.36 -11.34 5.23
N SER A 63 0.89 -11.20 6.48
CA SER A 63 -0.03 -10.14 6.89
C SER A 63 0.55 -8.71 6.85
N GLY A 64 1.84 -8.54 6.55
CA GLY A 64 2.48 -7.23 6.52
C GLY A 64 3.50 -7.00 5.41
N HIS A 65 4.00 -8.06 4.76
CA HIS A 65 5.05 -7.95 3.74
C HIS A 65 4.52 -8.27 2.35
N LEU A 66 4.89 -7.41 1.40
CA LEU A 66 4.72 -7.72 -0.02
C LEU A 66 5.58 -8.93 -0.39
N SER A 67 5.10 -9.75 -1.31
CA SER A 67 5.92 -10.75 -1.98
C SER A 67 6.93 -10.06 -2.91
N TYR A 68 7.96 -10.79 -3.36
CA TYR A 68 8.90 -10.27 -4.35
C TYR A 68 8.15 -9.85 -5.63
N GLU A 69 7.32 -10.77 -6.16
CA GLU A 69 6.51 -10.55 -7.36
C GLU A 69 5.49 -9.41 -7.17
N GLY A 70 4.87 -9.33 -6.00
CA GLY A 70 3.94 -8.25 -5.65
C GLY A 70 4.62 -6.88 -5.63
N SER A 71 5.81 -6.80 -5.02
CA SER A 71 6.61 -5.57 -4.98
C SER A 71 7.00 -5.10 -6.38
N GLU A 72 7.49 -6.02 -7.22
CA GLU A 72 7.87 -5.73 -8.60
C GLU A 72 6.68 -5.30 -9.46
N LEU A 73 5.53 -5.95 -9.29
CA LEU A 73 4.28 -5.61 -9.96
C LEU A 73 3.79 -4.22 -9.59
N ILE A 74 3.73 -3.90 -8.29
CA ILE A 74 3.30 -2.59 -7.79
C ILE A 74 4.23 -1.50 -8.33
N ALA A 75 5.55 -1.69 -8.24
CA ALA A 75 6.51 -0.71 -8.72
C ALA A 75 6.34 -0.39 -10.22
N ARG A 76 6.13 -1.41 -11.06
CA ARG A 76 5.87 -1.23 -12.50
C ARG A 76 4.52 -0.54 -12.77
N LYS A 77 3.44 -1.04 -12.18
CA LYS A 77 2.08 -0.52 -12.42
C LYS A 77 1.92 0.93 -11.93
N THR A 78 2.67 1.33 -10.90
CA THR A 78 2.68 2.69 -10.35
C THR A 78 3.77 3.60 -10.91
N ARG A 79 4.66 3.08 -11.78
CA ARG A 79 5.81 3.81 -12.34
C ARG A 79 6.66 4.47 -11.23
N LEU A 80 6.95 3.69 -10.18
CA LEU A 80 7.56 4.20 -8.96
C LEU A 80 8.91 4.86 -9.23
N ALA A 81 9.78 4.22 -10.01
CA ALA A 81 11.12 4.72 -10.29
C ALA A 81 11.07 6.10 -10.97
N GLU A 82 10.18 6.25 -11.97
CA GLU A 82 10.01 7.51 -12.69
C GLU A 82 9.42 8.60 -11.80
N ARG A 83 8.51 8.25 -10.89
CA ARG A 83 7.99 9.19 -9.88
C ARG A 83 9.09 9.68 -8.95
N LEU A 84 9.90 8.77 -8.41
CA LEU A 84 11.00 9.11 -7.50
C LEU A 84 12.06 9.98 -8.18
N ILE A 85 12.45 9.65 -9.42
CA ILE A 85 13.42 10.44 -10.19
C ILE A 85 12.91 11.85 -10.45
N ARG A 86 11.61 12.02 -10.72
CA ARG A 86 11.01 13.36 -10.89
C ARG A 86 10.95 14.15 -9.59
N ALA A 87 10.66 13.51 -8.46
CA ALA A 87 10.57 14.17 -7.17
C ALA A 87 11.94 14.56 -6.58
N ALA A 88 13.02 13.94 -7.03
CA ALA A 88 14.39 14.21 -6.58
C ALA A 88 15.13 15.31 -7.38
N ARG A 89 14.47 15.91 -8.39
CA ARG A 89 14.99 16.99 -9.22
C ARG A 89 14.34 18.31 -8.84
#